data_AF-A0A956BEA8-F1
#
_entry.id   AF-A0A956BEA8-F1
#
_cell.length_a   1.000
_cell.length_b   1.000
_cell.length_c   1.000
_cell.angle_alpha   90.00
_cell.angle_beta   90.00
_cell.angle_gamma   90.00
#
_symmetry.space_group_name_H-M   'P 1'
#
loop_
_entity.id
_entity.type
_entity.pdbx_description
1 polymer ?
#
loop_
_entity_poly.entity_id
_entity_poly.type
_entity_poly.pdbx_seq_one_letter_code
_entity_poly.pdbx_strand_id
1 'polypeptide(L)'
;MPRLLHLAAALALLACDPPKGQTELPPKPGGRIEAEDAGMPVPVFSLGGGPTAGDEPVDDRVEASCEDPDWKAPDCVEGVGDHDDLRGNAHIADDQPLSYDERPPSSGDHRGQWARWGEYDYLPPQRWLHNLEHGGAALLYHPCAPAETVDALRAYADGRPDDEGGPFRYVLTPYPDLPTTVAVVTWTWRWQAECVRPDEMDDFLDQTYRTAPEDIGSDGSYDTGWIAR
;
A
#
# COMPACT_ATOMS: atom_id res chain seq x y z
N MET A 1 -51.97 48.11 16.73
CA MET A 1 -50.86 47.77 15.82
C MET A 1 -49.98 46.72 16.53
N PRO A 2 -49.60 45.62 15.87
CA PRO A 2 -49.08 44.42 16.50
C PRO A 2 -47.55 44.43 16.72
N ARG A 3 -47.11 43.40 17.45
CA ARG A 3 -45.77 43.08 18.00
C ARG A 3 -44.66 42.91 16.96
N LEU A 4 -43.41 43.18 17.35
CA LEU A 4 -42.22 42.53 16.80
C LEU A 4 -41.44 41.84 17.93
N LEU A 5 -41.64 40.54 18.07
CA LEU A 5 -40.71 39.63 18.73
C LEU A 5 -39.64 39.26 17.70
N HIS A 6 -38.36 39.42 18.04
CA HIS A 6 -37.26 38.86 17.25
C HIS A 6 -37.23 37.34 17.45
N LEU A 7 -37.47 36.60 16.38
CA LEU A 7 -37.25 35.16 16.32
C LEU A 7 -35.81 34.94 15.82
N ALA A 8 -34.94 34.41 16.69
CA ALA A 8 -33.67 33.83 16.25
C ALA A 8 -33.96 32.39 15.78
N ALA A 9 -33.71 32.11 14.50
CA ALA A 9 -33.76 30.76 13.96
C ALA A 9 -32.44 30.05 14.29
N ALA A 10 -32.49 29.06 15.20
CA ALA A 10 -31.42 28.09 15.36
C ALA A 10 -31.60 27.01 14.29
N LEU A 11 -30.67 26.96 13.34
CA LEU A 11 -30.58 25.90 12.33
C LEU A 11 -29.96 24.68 13.01
N ALA A 12 -30.77 23.66 13.31
CA ALA A 12 -30.28 22.39 13.84
C ALA A 12 -29.57 21.63 12.71
N LEU A 13 -28.25 21.45 12.85
CA LEU A 13 -27.48 20.45 12.12
C LEU A 13 -28.02 19.08 12.51
N LEU A 14 -28.60 18.38 11.54
CA LEU A 14 -28.96 16.97 11.67
C LEU A 14 -27.64 16.17 11.59
N ALA A 15 -27.05 15.87 12.74
CA ALA A 15 -25.99 14.89 12.83
C ALA A 15 -26.59 13.52 12.49
N CYS A 16 -26.06 12.87 11.46
CA CYS A 16 -26.35 11.49 11.18
C CYS A 16 -25.61 10.65 12.22
N ASP A 17 -26.35 9.96 13.08
CA ASP A 17 -25.80 9.03 14.07
C ASP A 17 -25.17 7.84 13.31
N PRO A 18 -23.90 7.47 13.56
CA PRO A 18 -23.27 6.36 12.85
C PRO A 18 -23.91 5.01 13.25
N PRO A 19 -24.13 4.08 12.30
CA PRO A 19 -24.66 2.76 12.62
C PRO A 19 -23.65 1.96 13.44
N LYS A 20 -24.12 1.38 14.54
CA LYS A 20 -23.35 0.46 15.39
C LYS A 20 -23.24 -0.89 14.68
N GLY A 21 -22.06 -1.18 14.14
CA GLY A 21 -21.76 -2.45 13.50
C GLY A 21 -20.32 -2.53 12.98
N GLN A 22 -19.36 -1.96 13.71
CA GLN A 22 -17.95 -2.11 13.39
C GLN A 22 -17.51 -3.51 13.84
N THR A 23 -17.02 -4.34 12.92
CA THR A 23 -16.10 -5.41 13.31
C THR A 23 -14.81 -4.72 13.72
N GLU A 24 -14.65 -4.49 15.02
CA GLU A 24 -13.43 -3.94 15.60
C GLU A 24 -12.24 -4.83 15.19
N LEU A 25 -11.34 -4.26 14.38
CA LEU A 25 -10.05 -4.86 14.10
C LEU A 25 -9.25 -4.92 15.42
N PRO A 26 -8.45 -5.98 15.65
CA PRO A 26 -7.75 -6.16 16.92
C PRO A 26 -6.75 -5.04 17.20
N PRO A 27 -6.54 -4.64 18.47
CA PRO A 27 -5.62 -3.58 18.83
C PRO A 27 -4.17 -3.93 18.43
N LYS A 28 -3.43 -2.90 17.99
CA LYS A 28 -2.01 -2.94 17.62
C LYS A 28 -1.19 -3.73 18.66
N PRO A 29 -0.50 -4.82 18.28
CA PRO A 29 0.41 -5.50 19.19
C PRO A 29 1.59 -4.58 19.51
N GLY A 30 1.75 -4.24 20.80
CA GLY A 30 2.92 -3.54 21.29
C GLY A 30 4.07 -4.52 21.50
N GLY A 31 5.14 -4.41 20.72
CA GLY A 31 6.35 -5.17 20.98
C GLY A 31 7.29 -5.26 19.79
N ARG A 32 8.40 -4.52 19.86
CA ARG A 32 9.58 -4.67 19.00
C ARG A 32 10.22 -6.03 19.27
N ILE A 33 10.28 -6.90 18.26
CA ILE A 33 11.14 -8.09 18.29
C ILE A 33 12.54 -7.66 17.86
N GLU A 34 13.49 -7.73 18.79
CA GLU A 34 14.91 -7.49 18.51
C GLU A 34 15.42 -8.70 17.71
N ALA A 35 15.86 -8.48 16.48
CA ALA A 35 16.51 -9.51 15.68
C ALA A 35 17.90 -9.79 16.26
N GLU A 36 18.12 -11.03 16.71
CA GLU A 36 19.39 -11.46 17.29
C GLU A 36 20.40 -11.76 16.17
N ASP A 37 21.50 -11.00 16.19
CA ASP A 37 22.67 -11.11 15.32
C ASP A 37 23.33 -12.50 15.42
N ALA A 38 23.16 -13.31 14.38
CA ALA A 38 23.90 -14.56 14.21
C ALA A 38 24.98 -14.38 13.13
N GLY A 39 26.12 -13.82 13.54
CA GLY A 39 27.33 -13.77 12.73
C GLY A 39 27.82 -15.16 12.32
N MET A 40 27.73 -15.47 11.02
CA MET A 40 28.41 -16.62 10.40
C MET A 40 29.51 -16.12 9.45
N PRO A 41 30.72 -16.73 9.46
CA PRO A 41 31.83 -16.28 8.62
C PRO A 41 31.62 -16.68 7.16
N VAL A 42 31.77 -15.70 6.26
CA VAL A 42 31.81 -15.89 4.80
C VAL A 42 33.14 -16.52 4.36
N PRO A 43 33.14 -17.65 3.60
CA PRO A 43 34.37 -18.16 3.01
C PRO A 43 34.71 -17.36 1.75
N VAL A 44 35.95 -16.89 1.67
CA VAL A 44 36.51 -16.30 0.45
C VAL A 44 36.93 -17.45 -0.48
N PHE A 45 36.20 -17.63 -1.59
CA PHE A 45 36.67 -18.44 -2.72
C PHE A 45 36.84 -17.54 -3.94
N SER A 46 38.07 -17.53 -4.45
CA SER A 46 38.43 -16.86 -5.69
C SER A 46 38.62 -17.91 -6.80
N LEU A 47 38.36 -17.44 -8.03
CA LEU A 47 38.73 -17.98 -9.35
C LEU A 47 37.65 -18.73 -10.16
N GLY A 48 37.13 -18.04 -11.17
CA GLY A 48 37.14 -18.53 -12.55
C GLY A 48 35.82 -19.08 -13.11
N GLY A 49 35.10 -18.27 -13.89
CA GLY A 49 34.03 -18.71 -14.78
C GLY A 49 33.67 -17.58 -15.76
N GLY A 50 33.71 -17.86 -17.06
CA GLY A 50 33.22 -16.94 -18.11
C GLY A 50 31.70 -16.76 -18.05
N PRO A 51 31.12 -15.87 -18.87
CA PRO A 51 29.72 -15.48 -18.77
C PRO A 51 28.82 -16.68 -19.03
N THR A 52 28.10 -17.11 -18.00
CA THR A 52 27.02 -18.08 -18.10
C THR A 52 25.78 -17.39 -18.65
N ALA A 53 25.18 -17.96 -19.68
CA ALA A 53 23.81 -17.60 -20.06
C ALA A 53 22.89 -18.02 -18.89
N GLY A 54 22.40 -17.04 -18.13
CA GLY A 54 21.57 -17.25 -16.93
C GLY A 54 21.48 -16.05 -15.98
N ASP A 55 22.29 -15.01 -16.16
CA ASP A 55 22.45 -13.89 -15.21
C ASP A 55 21.60 -12.63 -15.54
N GLU A 56 20.62 -12.71 -16.44
CA GLU A 56 19.77 -11.56 -16.75
C GLU A 56 18.66 -11.43 -15.69
N PRO A 57 18.42 -10.22 -15.13
CA PRO A 57 17.32 -10.00 -14.21
C PRO A 57 15.98 -10.42 -14.82
N VAL A 58 15.12 -11.03 -14.01
CA VAL A 58 13.71 -11.24 -14.38
C VAL A 58 13.06 -9.87 -14.51
N ASP A 59 12.43 -9.63 -15.66
CA ASP A 59 11.62 -8.42 -15.85
C ASP A 59 10.30 -8.59 -15.11
N ASP A 60 10.22 -8.01 -13.91
CA ASP A 60 8.99 -7.97 -13.12
C ASP A 60 7.96 -6.95 -13.69
N ARG A 61 8.32 -6.17 -14.72
CA ARG A 61 7.39 -5.18 -15.31
C ARG A 61 6.33 -5.88 -16.14
N VAL A 62 5.10 -5.41 -15.97
CA VAL A 62 3.97 -5.79 -16.83
C VAL A 62 3.35 -4.53 -17.43
N GLU A 63 2.62 -4.70 -18.53
CA GLU A 63 1.81 -3.63 -19.09
C GLU A 63 0.65 -3.32 -18.13
N ALA A 64 0.70 -2.14 -17.52
CA ALA A 64 -0.33 -1.67 -16.58
C ALA A 64 -1.29 -0.66 -17.22
N SER A 65 -1.70 -0.94 -18.45
CA SER A 65 -2.68 -0.13 -19.18
C SER A 65 -4.09 -0.68 -19.03
N CYS A 66 -5.09 0.19 -19.08
CA CYS A 66 -6.48 -0.25 -19.15
C CYS A 66 -6.77 -1.00 -20.46
N GLU A 67 -7.15 -2.27 -20.37
CA GLU A 67 -7.52 -3.10 -21.52
C GLU A 67 -9.02 -3.08 -21.82
N ASP A 68 -9.85 -2.61 -20.88
CA ASP A 68 -11.31 -2.55 -21.00
C ASP A 68 -11.81 -1.09 -21.09
N PRO A 69 -12.07 -0.56 -22.30
CA PRO A 69 -12.54 0.81 -22.49
C PRO A 69 -13.96 1.04 -21.97
N ASP A 70 -14.73 -0.03 -21.73
CA ASP A 70 -16.09 0.04 -21.21
C ASP A 70 -16.15 -0.18 -19.70
N TRP A 71 -14.98 -0.34 -19.04
CA TRP A 71 -14.89 -0.53 -17.61
C TRP A 71 -15.55 0.63 -16.86
N LYS A 72 -16.36 0.27 -15.86
CA LYS A 72 -17.01 1.22 -14.96
C LYS A 72 -16.81 0.75 -13.54
N ALA A 73 -16.32 1.66 -12.71
CA ALA A 73 -16.30 1.45 -11.27
C ALA A 73 -17.71 1.09 -10.82
N PRO A 74 -17.90 0.01 -10.04
CA PRO A 74 -19.17 -0.26 -9.40
C PRO A 74 -19.59 0.90 -8.48
N ASP A 75 -20.82 0.85 -7.98
CA ASP A 75 -21.29 1.84 -7.02
C ASP A 75 -20.35 1.89 -5.79
N CYS A 76 -20.08 3.11 -5.34
CA CYS A 76 -19.24 3.35 -4.18
C CYS A 76 -19.91 2.82 -2.90
N VAL A 77 -19.39 1.72 -2.38
CA VAL A 77 -19.84 1.06 -1.13
C VAL A 77 -18.73 1.10 -0.08
N GLU A 78 -19.00 0.59 1.12
CA GLU A 78 -17.98 0.42 2.16
C GLU A 78 -16.91 -0.57 1.69
N GLY A 79 -15.66 -0.24 1.98
CA GLY A 79 -14.54 -1.11 1.69
C GLY A 79 -14.49 -2.31 2.62
N VAL A 80 -13.71 -3.31 2.23
CA VAL A 80 -13.50 -4.53 2.99
C VAL A 80 -12.06 -4.58 3.44
N GLY A 81 -11.84 -4.65 4.75
CA GLY A 81 -10.55 -4.88 5.37
C GLY A 81 -10.34 -6.36 5.71
N ASP A 82 -9.18 -6.90 5.34
CA ASP A 82 -8.78 -8.28 5.65
C ASP A 82 -7.38 -8.31 6.29
N HIS A 83 -7.15 -9.35 7.10
CA HIS A 83 -5.83 -9.75 7.59
C HIS A 83 -5.47 -11.10 6.99
N ASP A 84 -4.30 -11.20 6.37
CA ASP A 84 -3.80 -12.45 5.81
C ASP A 84 -2.81 -13.14 6.74
N ASP A 85 -2.73 -14.47 6.62
CA ASP A 85 -1.63 -15.21 7.21
C ASP A 85 -0.31 -14.81 6.53
N LEU A 86 0.78 -14.72 7.30
CA LEU A 86 2.10 -14.43 6.79
C LEU A 86 2.54 -15.47 5.73
N ARG A 87 2.88 -15.01 4.52
CA ARG A 87 3.27 -15.86 3.37
C ARG A 87 4.78 -15.92 3.09
N GLY A 88 5.61 -15.61 4.09
CA GLY A 88 7.08 -15.52 3.93
C GLY A 88 7.59 -14.09 3.98
N ASN A 89 8.92 -13.94 3.92
CA ASN A 89 9.62 -12.65 4.00
C ASN A 89 11.08 -12.73 3.49
N ALA A 90 11.42 -13.73 2.67
CA ALA A 90 12.79 -13.85 2.17
C ALA A 90 13.07 -12.80 1.10
N HIS A 91 14.29 -12.25 1.13
CA HIS A 91 14.80 -11.43 0.03
C HIS A 91 15.33 -12.32 -1.09
N ILE A 92 14.71 -12.20 -2.26
CA ILE A 92 14.99 -13.03 -3.43
C ILE A 92 15.78 -12.20 -4.45
N ALA A 93 16.82 -12.81 -5.00
CA ALA A 93 17.68 -12.21 -6.01
C ALA A 93 16.90 -11.90 -7.30
N ASP A 94 17.26 -10.82 -7.99
CA ASP A 94 16.52 -10.29 -9.15
C ASP A 94 16.46 -11.25 -10.35
N ASP A 95 17.32 -12.28 -10.41
CA ASP A 95 17.37 -13.32 -11.45
C ASP A 95 16.42 -14.51 -11.17
N GLN A 96 15.77 -14.56 -10.01
CA GLN A 96 14.82 -15.61 -9.64
C GLN A 96 13.38 -15.17 -9.87
N PRO A 97 12.49 -16.06 -10.36
CA PRO A 97 11.07 -15.73 -10.52
C PRO A 97 10.33 -15.67 -9.18
N LEU A 98 9.34 -14.77 -9.08
CA LEU A 98 8.44 -14.63 -7.94
C LEU A 98 7.00 -14.49 -8.42
N SER A 99 6.08 -15.16 -7.71
CA SER A 99 4.63 -15.09 -7.98
C SER A 99 3.84 -15.14 -6.68
N TYR A 100 2.67 -14.52 -6.68
CA TYR A 100 1.78 -14.47 -5.53
C TYR A 100 0.38 -14.94 -5.92
N ASP A 101 -0.25 -15.73 -5.04
CA ASP A 101 -1.61 -16.22 -5.24
C ASP A 101 -2.67 -15.19 -4.78
N GLU A 102 -2.26 -14.26 -3.92
CA GLU A 102 -3.11 -13.21 -3.33
C GLU A 102 -3.15 -11.98 -4.23
N ARG A 103 -4.30 -11.29 -4.24
CA ARG A 103 -4.57 -10.14 -5.10
C ARG A 103 -5.24 -9.03 -4.30
N PRO A 104 -4.53 -7.94 -3.94
CA PRO A 104 -3.07 -7.80 -3.97
C PRO A 104 -2.39 -8.67 -2.88
N PRO A 105 -1.12 -9.08 -3.05
CA PRO A 105 -0.36 -9.72 -1.97
C PRO A 105 -0.08 -8.71 -0.85
N SER A 106 -0.16 -9.15 0.41
CA SER A 106 0.11 -8.30 1.58
C SER A 106 1.39 -8.69 2.32
N SER A 107 1.96 -9.84 2.01
CA SER A 107 3.26 -10.32 2.51
C SER A 107 3.85 -11.35 1.53
N GLY A 108 5.05 -11.85 1.82
CA GLY A 108 5.71 -12.88 1.03
C GLY A 108 7.15 -12.53 0.66
N ASP A 109 7.79 -13.47 0.00
CA ASP A 109 9.15 -13.30 -0.53
C ASP A 109 9.18 -12.20 -1.59
N HIS A 110 10.19 -11.34 -1.57
CA HIS A 110 10.22 -10.11 -2.37
C HIS A 110 11.66 -9.67 -2.70
N ARG A 111 11.83 -8.65 -3.56
CA ARG A 111 13.17 -8.18 -3.97
C ARG A 111 13.86 -7.42 -2.84
N GLY A 112 15.16 -7.66 -2.68
CA GLY A 112 15.96 -6.99 -1.65
C GLY A 112 16.16 -5.48 -1.85
N GLN A 113 15.95 -4.94 -3.05
CA GLN A 113 15.95 -3.48 -3.24
C GLN A 113 14.51 -2.97 -3.19
N TRP A 114 14.17 -2.23 -2.14
CA TRP A 114 12.88 -1.56 -2.00
C TRP A 114 12.79 -0.29 -2.84
N ALA A 115 11.57 0.14 -3.11
CA ALA A 115 11.28 1.30 -3.92
C ALA A 115 11.50 2.60 -3.16
N ARG A 116 11.85 3.66 -3.88
CA ARG A 116 11.69 5.03 -3.39
C ARG A 116 10.24 5.29 -3.00
N TRP A 117 9.99 6.09 -1.96
CA TRP A 117 8.62 6.47 -1.62
C TRP A 117 8.05 7.43 -2.66
N GLY A 118 6.75 7.31 -2.97
CA GLY A 118 6.05 8.17 -3.92
C GLY A 118 5.27 7.42 -5.00
N GLU A 119 4.89 8.14 -6.05
CA GLU A 119 4.10 7.64 -7.16
C GLU A 119 4.97 7.03 -8.26
N TYR A 120 4.45 5.98 -8.90
CA TYR A 120 5.07 5.26 -10.00
C TYR A 120 4.12 5.09 -11.19
N ASP A 121 4.69 5.07 -12.39
CA ASP A 121 3.98 4.64 -13.61
C ASP A 121 3.53 3.18 -13.48
N TYR A 122 4.39 2.34 -12.95
CA TYR A 122 4.18 0.98 -12.53
C TYR A 122 5.32 0.54 -11.61
N LEU A 123 4.96 0.06 -10.42
CA LEU A 123 5.85 -0.59 -9.48
C LEU A 123 5.35 -2.03 -9.23
N PRO A 124 6.14 -3.06 -9.53
CA PRO A 124 5.71 -4.45 -9.35
C PRO A 124 5.57 -4.86 -7.88
N PRO A 125 4.69 -5.83 -7.56
CA PRO A 125 4.51 -6.36 -6.21
C PRO A 125 5.78 -6.85 -5.55
N GLN A 126 6.67 -7.45 -6.33
CA GLN A 126 7.98 -7.92 -5.88
C GLN A 126 8.84 -6.78 -5.29
N ARG A 127 8.58 -5.51 -5.65
CA ARG A 127 9.29 -4.33 -5.12
C ARG A 127 8.55 -3.69 -3.96
N TRP A 128 7.26 -3.39 -4.11
CA TRP A 128 6.53 -2.68 -3.05
C TRP A 128 6.23 -3.55 -1.83
N LEU A 129 6.30 -4.88 -1.91
CA LEU A 129 6.22 -5.73 -0.71
C LEU A 129 7.34 -5.44 0.28
N HIS A 130 8.54 -5.07 -0.18
CA HIS A 130 9.62 -4.63 0.70
C HIS A 130 9.28 -3.29 1.37
N ASN A 131 8.67 -2.36 0.62
CA ASN A 131 8.14 -1.13 1.20
C ASN A 131 7.11 -1.42 2.31
N LEU A 132 6.29 -2.47 2.16
CA LEU A 132 5.37 -2.89 3.21
C LEU A 132 6.12 -3.47 4.42
N GLU A 133 7.15 -4.31 4.21
CA GLU A 133 8.00 -4.86 5.30
C GLU A 133 8.65 -3.73 6.13
N HIS A 134 9.04 -2.63 5.48
CA HIS A 134 9.56 -1.41 6.10
C HIS A 134 8.50 -0.51 6.76
N GLY A 135 7.25 -0.97 6.84
CA GLY A 135 6.17 -0.26 7.52
C GLY A 135 5.50 0.82 6.67
N GLY A 136 5.67 0.77 5.34
CA GLY A 136 4.97 1.61 4.38
C GLY A 136 3.56 1.11 4.03
N ALA A 137 2.88 1.87 3.18
CA ALA A 137 1.61 1.48 2.57
C ALA A 137 1.69 1.50 1.04
N ALA A 138 1.08 0.53 0.38
CA ALA A 138 0.85 0.58 -1.06
C ALA A 138 -0.58 1.05 -1.33
N LEU A 139 -0.70 2.19 -1.99
CA LEU A 139 -1.94 2.72 -2.54
C LEU A 139 -2.05 2.20 -3.97
N LEU A 140 -2.97 1.27 -4.19
CA LEU A 140 -3.13 0.59 -5.46
C LEU A 140 -4.42 1.05 -6.13
N TYR A 141 -4.39 1.13 -7.46
CA TYR A 141 -5.58 1.37 -8.27
C TYR A 141 -5.62 0.42 -9.47
N HIS A 142 -6.82 0.06 -9.89
CA HIS A 142 -7.00 -0.72 -11.11
C HIS A 142 -6.60 0.14 -12.32
N PRO A 143 -5.91 -0.37 -13.36
CA PRO A 143 -5.47 0.43 -14.51
C PRO A 143 -6.59 1.15 -15.27
N CYS A 144 -7.82 0.63 -15.20
CA CYS A 144 -9.01 1.28 -15.76
C CYS A 144 -9.70 2.27 -14.82
N ALA A 145 -9.18 2.50 -13.61
CA ALA A 145 -9.74 3.47 -12.68
C ALA A 145 -9.78 4.86 -13.33
N PRO A 146 -10.85 5.65 -13.10
CA PRO A 146 -10.95 6.99 -13.66
C PRO A 146 -9.82 7.88 -13.11
N ALA A 147 -9.35 8.84 -13.92
CA ALA A 147 -8.29 9.75 -13.50
C ALA A 147 -8.62 10.48 -12.18
N GLU A 148 -9.88 10.84 -11.96
CA GLU A 148 -10.36 11.45 -10.72
C GLU A 148 -10.17 10.56 -9.47
N THR A 149 -10.25 9.23 -9.63
CA THR A 149 -9.96 8.27 -8.54
C THR A 149 -8.47 8.27 -8.22
N VAL A 150 -7.60 8.28 -9.23
CA VAL A 150 -6.14 8.33 -9.04
C VAL A 150 -5.73 9.68 -8.41
N ASP A 151 -6.33 10.78 -8.87
CA ASP A 151 -6.13 12.11 -8.30
C ASP A 151 -6.59 12.18 -6.83
N ALA A 152 -7.70 11.50 -6.48
CA ALA A 152 -8.16 11.41 -5.11
C ALA A 152 -7.21 10.59 -4.21
N LEU A 153 -6.65 9.48 -4.71
CA LEU A 153 -5.61 8.72 -3.99
C LEU A 153 -4.34 9.56 -3.78
N ARG A 154 -3.92 10.31 -4.81
CA ARG A 154 -2.76 11.21 -4.72
C ARG A 154 -3.01 12.32 -3.69
N ALA A 155 -4.17 12.97 -3.75
CA ALA A 155 -4.55 14.00 -2.78
C ALA A 155 -4.65 13.45 -1.35
N TYR A 156 -5.11 12.20 -1.19
CA TYR A 156 -5.11 11.52 0.11
C TYR A 156 -3.68 11.31 0.64
N ALA A 157 -2.78 10.80 -0.20
CA ALA A 157 -1.39 10.56 0.16
C ALA A 157 -0.66 11.85 0.55
N ASP A 158 -0.83 12.91 -0.25
CA ASP A 158 -0.23 14.23 -0.02
C ASP A 158 -0.81 14.94 1.22
N GLY A 159 -2.08 14.66 1.53
CA GLY A 159 -2.79 15.24 2.66
C GLY A 159 -2.53 14.54 3.99
N ARG A 160 -1.97 13.33 3.96
CA ARG A 160 -1.72 12.54 5.18
C ARG A 160 -0.59 13.18 5.99
N PRO A 161 -0.79 13.44 7.31
CA PRO A 161 0.20 14.15 8.11
C PRO A 161 1.47 13.31 8.34
N ASP A 162 2.59 14.01 8.49
CA ASP A 162 3.83 13.43 9.02
C ASP A 162 3.61 12.87 10.44
N ASP A 163 4.37 11.83 10.78
CA ASP A 163 4.39 11.25 12.11
C ASP A 163 5.81 11.23 12.71
N GLU A 164 5.99 10.57 13.85
CA GLU A 164 7.31 10.45 14.51
C GLU A 164 8.38 9.76 13.64
N GLY A 165 7.95 9.00 12.63
CA GLY A 165 8.77 8.31 11.65
C GLY A 165 9.03 9.12 10.37
N GLY A 166 8.59 10.38 10.33
CA GLY A 166 8.79 11.32 9.22
C GLY A 166 7.56 11.47 8.32
N PRO A 167 7.75 11.88 7.06
CA PRO A 167 6.65 12.00 6.12
C PRO A 167 5.99 10.66 5.82
N PHE A 168 4.71 10.69 5.47
CA PHE A 168 3.96 9.48 5.13
C PHE A 168 4.71 8.62 4.08
N ARG A 169 4.87 7.34 4.40
CA ARG A 169 5.59 6.35 3.59
C ARG A 169 4.59 5.59 2.75
N TYR A 170 4.45 5.99 1.50
CA TYR A 170 3.54 5.37 0.57
C TYR A 170 4.23 5.07 -0.76
N VAL A 171 3.71 4.08 -1.46
CA VAL A 171 3.86 3.96 -2.90
C VAL A 171 2.49 4.04 -3.55
N LEU A 172 2.36 4.78 -4.65
CA LEU A 172 1.13 4.87 -5.45
C LEU A 172 1.40 4.29 -6.83
N THR A 173 0.71 3.22 -7.22
CA THR A 173 0.97 2.51 -8.49
C THR A 173 -0.29 1.79 -8.99
N PRO A 174 -0.47 1.63 -10.32
CA PRO A 174 -1.49 0.73 -10.81
C PRO A 174 -1.17 -0.73 -10.43
N TYR A 175 -2.21 -1.53 -10.22
CA TYR A 175 -2.13 -2.98 -10.02
C TYR A 175 -3.11 -3.68 -10.98
N PRO A 176 -2.64 -4.26 -12.10
CA PRO A 176 -3.52 -4.84 -13.14
C PRO A 176 -4.42 -5.96 -12.66
N ASP A 177 -3.98 -6.71 -11.65
CA ASP A 177 -4.72 -7.83 -11.07
C ASP A 177 -5.66 -7.41 -9.92
N LEU A 178 -5.93 -6.12 -9.75
CA LEU A 178 -6.77 -5.62 -8.66
C LEU A 178 -8.24 -6.03 -8.88
N PRO A 179 -8.88 -6.73 -7.94
CA PRO A 179 -10.28 -7.16 -8.11
C PRO A 179 -11.30 -6.03 -7.89
N THR A 180 -10.87 -4.92 -7.29
CA THR A 180 -11.66 -3.73 -6.99
C THR A 180 -11.03 -2.50 -7.64
N THR A 181 -11.67 -1.35 -7.53
CA THR A 181 -11.16 -0.10 -8.11
C THR A 181 -9.90 0.43 -7.39
N VAL A 182 -9.86 0.37 -6.06
CA VAL A 182 -8.73 0.85 -5.24
C VAL A 182 -8.43 -0.10 -4.07
N ALA A 183 -7.18 -0.09 -3.61
CA ALA A 183 -6.80 -0.76 -2.39
C ALA A 183 -5.71 0.00 -1.62
N VAL A 184 -5.69 -0.20 -0.31
CA VAL A 184 -4.59 0.18 0.57
C VAL A 184 -4.04 -1.09 1.18
N VAL A 185 -2.74 -1.34 1.01
CA VAL A 185 -2.07 -2.55 1.50
C VAL A 185 -0.96 -2.15 2.45
N THR A 186 -0.91 -2.80 3.60
CA THR A 186 0.19 -2.75 4.58
C THR A 186 0.64 -4.18 4.87
N TRP A 187 1.74 -4.37 5.59
CA TRP A 187 2.26 -5.73 5.81
C TRP A 187 1.22 -6.64 6.49
N THR A 188 0.84 -7.73 5.82
CA THR A 188 -0.23 -8.70 6.17
C THR A 188 -1.67 -8.16 6.22
N TRP A 189 -1.91 -6.92 5.79
CA TRP A 189 -3.24 -6.31 5.81
C TRP A 189 -3.59 -5.69 4.47
N ARG A 190 -4.88 -5.74 4.12
CA ARG A 190 -5.40 -5.02 2.95
C ARG A 190 -6.76 -4.42 3.25
N TRP A 191 -7.03 -3.27 2.68
CA TRP A 191 -8.36 -2.68 2.54
C TRP A 191 -8.64 -2.49 1.06
N GLN A 192 -9.80 -2.95 0.58
CA GLN A 192 -10.18 -2.92 -0.83
C GLN A 192 -11.56 -2.31 -1.00
N ALA A 193 -11.74 -1.44 -2.00
CA ALA A 193 -13.00 -0.73 -2.22
C ALA A 193 -13.19 -0.33 -3.69
N GLU A 194 -14.41 0.04 -4.03
CA GLU A 194 -14.76 0.51 -5.38
C GLU A 194 -14.56 2.02 -5.58
N CYS A 195 -14.13 2.72 -4.53
CA CYS A 195 -13.94 4.15 -4.53
C CYS A 195 -12.98 4.58 -3.40
N VAL A 196 -12.39 5.77 -3.54
CA VAL A 196 -11.58 6.37 -2.47
C VAL A 196 -12.49 6.79 -1.32
N ARG A 197 -12.23 6.27 -0.12
CA ARG A 197 -12.96 6.58 1.11
C ARG A 197 -11.98 7.00 2.20
N PRO A 198 -11.62 8.29 2.28
CA PRO A 198 -10.55 8.77 3.17
C PRO A 198 -10.74 8.37 4.63
N ASP A 199 -11.96 8.47 5.18
CA ASP A 199 -12.24 8.11 6.57
C ASP A 199 -11.94 6.62 6.86
N GLU A 200 -12.29 5.71 5.94
CA GLU A 200 -12.01 4.27 6.10
C GLU A 200 -10.53 3.96 5.89
N MET A 201 -9.88 4.67 4.97
CA MET A 201 -8.43 4.54 4.74
C MET A 201 -7.64 5.00 5.96
N ASP A 202 -8.08 6.08 6.63
CA ASP A 202 -7.50 6.56 7.88
C ASP A 202 -7.71 5.54 9.00
N ASP A 203 -8.94 5.05 9.21
CA ASP A 203 -9.24 4.01 10.21
C ASP A 203 -8.38 2.74 9.99
N PHE A 204 -8.16 2.35 8.72
CA PHE A 204 -7.31 1.21 8.37
C PHE A 204 -5.83 1.48 8.65
N LEU A 205 -5.31 2.62 8.20
CA LEU A 205 -3.89 2.94 8.33
C LEU A 205 -3.51 3.29 9.77
N ASP A 206 -4.39 3.85 10.59
CA ASP A 206 -4.13 4.09 12.01
C ASP A 206 -3.84 2.80 12.79
N GLN A 207 -4.37 1.67 12.29
CA GLN A 207 -4.21 0.36 12.92
C GLN A 207 -3.04 -0.44 12.34
N THR A 208 -2.74 -0.28 11.05
CA THR A 208 -1.85 -1.18 10.31
C THR A 208 -0.57 -0.52 9.79
N TYR A 209 -0.53 0.81 9.71
CA TYR A 209 0.65 1.53 9.26
C TYR A 209 1.78 1.42 10.30
N ARG A 210 3.01 1.17 9.82
CA ARG A 210 4.21 0.96 10.65
C ARG A 210 4.02 -0.11 11.74
N THR A 211 3.23 -1.16 11.44
CA THR A 211 3.12 -2.38 12.28
C THR A 211 3.82 -3.58 11.66
N ALA A 212 4.61 -3.36 10.61
CA ALA A 212 5.40 -4.38 9.93
C ALA A 212 6.60 -4.83 10.78
N PRO A 213 7.32 -5.91 10.38
CA PRO A 213 8.52 -6.38 11.06
C PRO A 213 9.59 -5.29 11.19
N GLU A 214 9.65 -4.35 10.25
CA GLU A 214 10.60 -3.25 10.25
C GLU A 214 9.91 -1.87 10.20
N ASP A 215 10.69 -0.84 10.55
CA ASP A 215 10.23 0.54 10.59
C ASP A 215 11.31 1.45 9.99
N ILE A 216 11.45 1.39 8.67
CA ILE A 216 12.49 2.08 7.91
C ILE A 216 11.84 3.16 7.02
N GLY A 217 12.14 4.42 7.34
CA GLY A 217 11.57 5.58 6.62
C GLY A 217 12.41 6.14 5.48
N SER A 218 13.65 5.66 5.30
CA SER A 218 14.51 6.13 4.21
C SER A 218 13.99 5.67 2.85
N ASP A 219 14.22 6.51 1.82
CA ASP A 219 13.98 6.13 0.43
C ASP A 219 14.81 4.89 0.05
N GLY A 220 14.20 4.02 -0.75
CA GLY A 220 14.90 2.90 -1.40
C GLY A 220 15.65 3.33 -2.65
N SER A 221 16.45 2.41 -3.18
CA SER A 221 17.27 2.64 -4.38
C SER A 221 16.54 2.34 -5.69
N TYR A 222 15.40 1.65 -5.67
CA TYR A 222 14.66 1.33 -6.89
C TYR A 222 13.77 2.51 -7.32
N ASP A 223 14.08 3.09 -8.49
CA ASP A 223 13.44 4.29 -9.03
C ASP A 223 12.88 4.09 -10.45
N THR A 224 12.94 2.88 -11.01
CA THR A 224 12.34 2.59 -12.32
C THR A 224 10.84 2.87 -12.26
N GLY A 225 10.38 3.78 -13.13
CA GLY A 225 8.98 4.19 -13.18
C GLY A 225 8.57 5.27 -12.18
N TRP A 226 9.48 5.74 -11.32
CA TRP A 226 9.17 6.76 -10.31
C TRP A 226 8.80 8.08 -10.98
N ILE A 227 7.68 8.68 -10.54
CA ILE A 227 7.12 9.92 -11.08
C ILE A 227 7.45 11.09 -10.16
N ALA A 228 6.98 11.02 -8.92
CA ALA A 228 7.07 12.11 -7.96
C ALA A 228 6.80 11.61 -6.54
N ARG A 229 7.01 12.48 -5.56
CA ARG A 229 6.54 12.32 -4.19
C ARG A 229 5.87 13.62 -3.77
#